data_AF-K1SQS3-F1
#
_entry.id   AF-K1SQS3-F1
#
_cell.length_a   1.000
_cell.length_b   1.000
_cell.length_c   1.000
_cell.angle_alpha   90.00
_cell.angle_beta   90.00
_cell.angle_gamma   90.00
#
_symmetry.space_group_name_H-M   'P 1'
#
loop_
_entity.id
_entity.type
_entity.pdbx_description
1 polymer ?
#
loop_
_entity_poly.entity_id
_entity_poly.type
_entity_poly.pdbx_seq_one_letter_code
_entity_poly.pdbx_strand_id
1 'polypeptide(L)'
;EDHYFEVNFNSATREFEIITIWPYDDDTQLPGGKLIPKSGDRYILWNIRMPDEYYPLAEEEFLTAVEQFNTECWQDLAVYKAPTDHVWIEENGVSLSVGRRVRLESEEYFPETGYRSSRITKITRKVNQPGEMDIEISDALHSGAFERVNDSIGELKNYTKSKAEGAALPDIIRSWDKTLPTDNNLFSARRSQAEHIRQKKE
;
A
#
# COMPACT_ATOMS: atom_id res chain seq x y z
N GLU A 1 -44.91 -7.84 11.76
CA GLU A 1 -44.58 -9.23 11.40
C GLU A 1 -43.88 -9.15 10.07
N ASP A 2 -42.60 -9.50 10.04
CA ASP A 2 -41.82 -9.45 8.80
C ASP A 2 -42.15 -10.71 8.01
N HIS A 3 -43.00 -10.55 6.99
CA HIS A 3 -43.35 -11.62 6.06
C HIS A 3 -42.24 -11.75 5.02
N TYR A 4 -41.47 -12.83 5.08
CA TYR A 4 -40.42 -13.14 4.11
C TYR A 4 -40.74 -14.44 3.37
N PHE A 5 -40.23 -14.55 2.14
CA PHE A 5 -40.29 -15.77 1.33
C PHE A 5 -38.88 -16.21 0.99
N GLU A 6 -38.67 -17.51 0.93
CA GLU A 6 -37.47 -18.05 0.29
C GLU A 6 -37.65 -18.00 -1.23
N VAL A 7 -36.61 -17.53 -1.92
CA VAL A 7 -36.62 -17.38 -3.37
C VAL A 7 -35.33 -17.92 -3.97
N ASN A 8 -35.44 -18.61 -5.09
CA ASN A 8 -34.29 -18.95 -5.93
C ASN A 8 -34.13 -17.87 -6.99
N PHE A 9 -32.94 -17.34 -7.20
CA PHE A 9 -32.69 -16.28 -8.19
C PHE A 9 -31.78 -16.78 -9.31
N ASN A 10 -32.26 -16.66 -10.54
CA ASN A 10 -31.47 -16.91 -11.74
C ASN A 10 -30.86 -15.60 -12.24
N SER A 11 -29.54 -15.45 -12.11
CA SER A 11 -28.85 -14.21 -12.51
C SER A 11 -28.85 -13.97 -14.03
N ALA A 12 -28.92 -15.03 -14.84
CA ALA A 12 -28.87 -14.93 -16.30
C ALA A 12 -30.19 -14.40 -16.88
N THR A 13 -31.32 -14.92 -16.40
CA THR A 13 -32.66 -14.47 -16.84
C THR A 13 -33.20 -13.32 -16.00
N ARG A 14 -32.59 -13.03 -14.85
CA ARG A 14 -33.02 -12.04 -13.84
C ARG A 14 -34.42 -12.34 -13.30
N GLU A 15 -34.76 -13.62 -13.23
CA GLU A 15 -36.02 -14.12 -12.70
C GLU A 15 -35.79 -14.72 -11.32
N PHE A 16 -36.77 -14.59 -10.43
CA PHE A 16 -36.76 -15.29 -9.16
C PHE A 16 -37.99 -16.20 -9.07
N GLU A 17 -37.76 -17.41 -8.56
CA GLU A 17 -38.79 -18.39 -8.27
C GLU A 17 -39.08 -18.38 -6.77
N ILE A 18 -40.35 -18.27 -6.40
CA ILE A 18 -40.76 -18.28 -4.99
C ILE A 18 -40.91 -19.73 -4.55
N ILE A 19 -40.13 -20.13 -3.55
CA ILE A 19 -40.16 -21.48 -2.99
C ILE A 19 -41.29 -21.55 -1.96
N THR A 20 -42.07 -22.61 -2.03
CA THR A 20 -43.10 -22.87 -1.02
C THR A 20 -42.45 -23.43 0.24
N ILE A 21 -42.66 -22.76 1.37
CA ILE A 21 -42.18 -23.13 2.69
C ILE A 21 -43.34 -23.41 3.66
N TRP A 22 -43.06 -24.21 4.69
CA TRP A 22 -43.98 -24.52 5.79
C TRP A 22 -43.31 -24.11 7.12
N PRO A 23 -43.24 -22.81 7.42
CA PRO A 23 -42.41 -22.31 8.52
C PRO A 23 -43.04 -22.50 9.91
N TYR A 24 -44.29 -22.94 9.98
CA TYR A 24 -45.05 -23.11 11.21
C TYR A 24 -45.54 -24.57 11.33
N ASP A 25 -45.64 -25.07 12.57
CA ASP A 25 -46.11 -26.44 12.88
C ASP A 25 -47.63 -26.64 12.67
N ASP A 26 -48.33 -25.64 12.15
CA ASP A 26 -49.79 -25.60 11.98
C ASP A 26 -50.24 -25.86 10.54
N ASP A 27 -49.39 -26.51 9.73
CA ASP A 27 -49.62 -26.74 8.30
C ASP A 27 -49.92 -25.45 7.52
N THR A 28 -49.40 -24.29 7.96
CA THR A 28 -49.52 -23.05 7.19
C THR A 28 -48.51 -23.03 6.04
N GLN A 29 -49.03 -23.05 4.83
CA GLN A 29 -48.25 -22.91 3.59
C GLN A 29 -47.97 -21.42 3.29
N LEU A 30 -46.72 -21.07 3.04
CA LEU A 30 -46.32 -19.78 2.46
C LEU A 30 -45.58 -20.00 1.13
N PRO A 31 -45.93 -19.29 0.04
CA PRO A 31 -47.02 -18.30 -0.07
C PRO A 31 -48.42 -18.94 -0.03
N GLY A 32 -49.33 -18.34 0.75
CA GLY A 32 -50.69 -18.84 0.98
C GLY A 32 -51.56 -17.87 1.78
N GLY A 33 -52.89 -18.05 1.73
CA GLY A 33 -53.85 -17.23 2.48
C GLY A 33 -53.92 -15.76 2.00
N LYS A 34 -53.50 -14.81 2.83
CA LYS A 34 -53.51 -13.36 2.53
C LYS A 34 -52.28 -12.87 1.75
N LEU A 35 -51.24 -13.69 1.66
CA LEU A 35 -49.94 -13.36 1.07
C LEU A 35 -49.76 -14.17 -0.22
N ILE A 36 -50.51 -13.79 -1.26
CA ILE A 36 -50.48 -14.40 -2.59
C ILE A 36 -49.77 -13.44 -3.54
N PRO A 37 -48.50 -13.70 -3.92
CA PRO A 37 -47.76 -12.86 -4.84
C PRO A 37 -48.42 -12.84 -6.23
N LYS A 38 -48.60 -11.66 -6.82
CA LYS A 38 -49.18 -11.49 -8.15
C LYS A 38 -48.21 -10.82 -9.11
N SER A 39 -48.36 -11.13 -10.40
CA SER A 39 -47.62 -10.44 -11.45
C SER A 39 -47.90 -8.94 -11.39
N GLY A 40 -46.86 -8.12 -11.24
CA GLY A 40 -46.93 -6.66 -11.10
C GLY A 40 -46.68 -6.12 -9.69
N ASP A 41 -46.63 -6.97 -8.68
CA ASP A 41 -46.23 -6.58 -7.32
C ASP A 41 -44.73 -6.24 -7.27
N ARG A 42 -44.35 -5.33 -6.36
CA ARG A 42 -42.95 -4.92 -6.16
C ARG A 42 -42.36 -5.68 -4.99
N TYR A 43 -41.22 -6.32 -5.22
CA TYR A 43 -40.50 -7.09 -4.23
C TYR A 43 -39.10 -6.51 -3.99
N ILE A 44 -38.59 -6.62 -2.77
CA ILE A 44 -37.21 -6.33 -2.43
C ILE A 44 -36.54 -7.66 -2.12
N LEU A 45 -35.53 -8.02 -2.91
CA LEU A 45 -34.69 -9.17 -2.60
C LEU A 45 -33.77 -8.80 -1.45
N TRP A 46 -33.78 -9.62 -0.41
CA TRP A 46 -32.96 -9.45 0.79
C TRP A 46 -32.25 -10.77 1.09
N ASN A 47 -31.05 -10.70 1.69
CA ASN A 47 -30.25 -11.87 2.07
C ASN A 47 -29.86 -12.78 0.88
N ILE A 48 -29.40 -12.18 -0.23
CA ILE A 48 -28.93 -12.91 -1.41
C ILE A 48 -27.56 -13.55 -1.09
N ARG A 49 -27.47 -14.87 -1.29
CA ARG A 49 -26.21 -15.62 -1.22
C ARG A 49 -25.75 -15.97 -2.64
N MET A 50 -24.45 -15.81 -2.91
CA MET A 50 -23.85 -16.27 -4.17
C MET A 50 -23.84 -17.80 -4.23
N PRO A 51 -23.98 -18.42 -5.42
CA PRO A 51 -23.87 -19.87 -5.55
C PRO A 51 -22.52 -20.37 -5.04
N ASP A 52 -22.52 -21.56 -4.43
CA ASP A 52 -21.30 -22.10 -3.81
C ASP A 52 -20.19 -22.41 -4.83
N GLU A 53 -20.54 -22.53 -6.11
CA GLU A 53 -19.61 -22.72 -7.24
C GLU A 53 -18.68 -21.52 -7.48
N TYR A 54 -19.03 -20.32 -7.01
CA TYR A 54 -18.19 -19.13 -7.19
C TYR A 54 -16.97 -19.10 -6.27
N TYR A 55 -17.04 -19.76 -5.10
CA TYR A 55 -15.92 -19.82 -4.17
C TYR A 55 -14.69 -20.55 -4.76
N PRO A 56 -14.80 -21.77 -5.30
CA PRO A 56 -13.64 -22.47 -5.86
C PRO A 56 -13.04 -21.74 -7.06
N LEU A 57 -13.86 -21.10 -7.91
CA LEU A 57 -13.37 -20.29 -9.03
C LEU A 57 -12.56 -19.09 -8.53
N ALA A 58 -13.06 -18.38 -7.53
CA ALA A 58 -12.35 -17.24 -6.94
C ALA A 58 -11.06 -17.68 -6.23
N GLU A 59 -11.05 -18.83 -5.56
CA GLU A 59 -9.85 -19.40 -4.93
C GLU A 59 -8.79 -19.78 -5.98
N GLU A 60 -9.19 -20.34 -7.12
CA GLU A 60 -8.29 -20.69 -8.21
C GLU A 60 -7.67 -19.44 -8.88
N GLU A 61 -8.49 -18.42 -9.16
CA GLU A 61 -8.03 -17.14 -9.68
C GLU A 61 -7.04 -16.47 -8.70
N PHE A 62 -7.36 -16.51 -7.41
CA PHE A 62 -6.50 -15.94 -6.37
C PHE A 62 -5.17 -16.70 -6.26
N LEU A 63 -5.20 -18.03 -6.26
CA LEU A 63 -4.00 -18.86 -6.24
C LEU A 63 -3.10 -18.55 -7.43
N THR A 64 -3.68 -18.46 -8.63
CA THR A 64 -2.95 -18.13 -9.86
C THR A 64 -2.25 -16.78 -9.74
N ALA A 65 -2.95 -15.76 -9.23
CA ALA A 65 -2.36 -14.44 -9.02
C ALA A 65 -1.22 -14.45 -8.00
N VAL A 66 -1.35 -15.21 -6.91
CA VAL A 66 -0.31 -15.36 -5.88
C VAL A 66 0.91 -16.09 -6.43
N GLU A 67 0.72 -17.15 -7.21
CA GLU A 67 1.82 -17.88 -7.83
C GLU A 67 2.59 -17.01 -8.82
N GLN A 68 1.88 -16.26 -9.68
CA GLN A 68 2.51 -15.30 -10.60
C GLN A 68 3.30 -14.25 -9.84
N PHE A 69 2.71 -13.63 -8.80
CA PHE A 69 3.40 -12.66 -7.97
C PHE A 69 4.67 -13.24 -7.33
N ASN A 70 4.58 -14.45 -6.77
CA ASN A 70 5.74 -15.13 -6.22
C ASN A 70 6.80 -15.36 -7.29
N THR A 71 6.48 -15.85 -8.48
CA THR A 71 7.50 -16.06 -9.52
C THR A 71 8.19 -14.77 -9.97
N GLU A 72 7.47 -13.66 -10.03
CA GLU A 72 8.01 -12.37 -10.47
C GLU A 72 8.81 -11.66 -9.36
N CYS A 73 8.36 -11.78 -8.11
CA CYS A 73 8.91 -11.06 -6.97
C CYS A 73 9.82 -11.92 -6.08
N TRP A 74 9.95 -13.22 -6.35
CA TRP A 74 10.83 -14.09 -5.58
C TRP A 74 12.28 -13.68 -5.80
N GLN A 75 12.88 -13.15 -4.74
CA GLN A 75 14.29 -12.86 -4.64
C GLN A 75 14.87 -13.71 -3.53
N ASP A 76 16.03 -14.32 -3.77
CA ASP A 76 16.72 -15.04 -2.72
C ASP A 76 17.24 -14.05 -1.66
N LEU A 77 16.49 -13.99 -0.56
CA LEU A 77 16.72 -13.12 0.60
C LEU A 77 17.73 -13.73 1.59
N ALA A 78 18.40 -14.84 1.26
CA ALA A 78 19.42 -15.39 2.14
C ALA A 78 20.53 -14.33 2.37
N VAL A 79 20.75 -14.03 3.66
CA VAL A 79 21.83 -13.14 4.11
C VAL A 79 22.79 -13.96 4.94
N TYR A 80 24.02 -14.07 4.46
CA TYR A 80 25.11 -14.73 5.17
C TYR A 80 25.91 -13.67 5.92
N LYS A 81 26.13 -13.91 7.22
CA LYS A 81 26.93 -13.03 8.07
C LYS A 81 28.13 -13.79 8.58
N ALA A 82 29.31 -13.19 8.44
CA ALA A 82 30.53 -13.77 8.96
C ALA A 82 31.49 -12.66 9.43
N PRO A 83 32.20 -12.87 10.54
CA PRO A 83 33.35 -12.05 10.89
C PRO A 83 34.54 -12.41 9.97
N THR A 84 35.42 -11.45 9.73
CA THR A 84 36.67 -11.68 9.00
C THR A 84 37.83 -11.97 9.95
N ASP A 85 38.74 -12.83 9.51
CA ASP A 85 40.04 -12.96 10.15
C ASP A 85 40.91 -11.76 9.79
N HIS A 86 41.14 -10.89 10.77
CA HIS A 86 41.89 -9.66 10.59
C HIS A 86 43.37 -9.91 10.27
N VAL A 87 43.97 -10.98 10.81
CA VAL A 87 45.40 -11.29 10.60
C VAL A 87 45.60 -11.64 9.13
N TRP A 88 44.77 -12.54 8.63
CA TRP A 88 44.84 -12.98 7.24
C TRP A 88 44.58 -11.83 6.27
N ILE A 89 43.58 -10.98 6.54
CA ILE A 89 43.27 -9.82 5.68
C ILE A 89 44.43 -8.83 5.62
N GLU A 90 45.05 -8.52 6.75
CA GLU A 90 46.14 -7.55 6.85
C GLU A 90 47.42 -8.08 6.18
N GLU A 91 47.77 -9.35 6.42
CA GLU A 91 48.95 -9.99 5.83
C GLU A 91 48.84 -10.14 4.30
N ASN A 92 47.64 -10.43 3.79
CA ASN A 92 47.40 -10.61 2.36
C ASN A 92 47.02 -9.30 1.63
N GLY A 93 46.92 -8.18 2.36
CA GLY A 93 46.55 -6.88 1.78
C GLY A 93 45.17 -6.86 1.13
N VAL A 94 44.22 -7.67 1.61
CA VAL A 94 42.91 -7.85 0.98
C VAL A 94 41.99 -6.68 1.32
N SER A 95 41.60 -5.91 0.30
CA SER A 95 40.62 -4.83 0.47
C SER A 95 39.19 -5.31 0.14
N LEU A 96 38.33 -5.38 1.15
CA LEU A 96 36.91 -5.68 1.00
C LEU A 96 36.10 -4.40 0.79
N SER A 97 35.25 -4.40 -0.23
CA SER A 97 34.34 -3.31 -0.56
C SER A 97 32.91 -3.83 -0.77
N VAL A 98 31.93 -2.99 -0.44
CA VAL A 98 30.52 -3.25 -0.77
C VAL A 98 30.39 -3.35 -2.29
N GLY A 99 29.63 -4.32 -2.78
CA GLY A 99 29.45 -4.58 -4.20
C GLY A 99 30.42 -5.62 -4.78
N ARG A 100 31.46 -6.01 -4.04
CA ARG A 100 32.41 -7.04 -4.49
C ARG A 100 31.77 -8.42 -4.44
N ARG A 101 31.99 -9.22 -5.50
CA ARG A 101 31.58 -10.64 -5.52
C ARG A 101 32.53 -11.48 -4.69
N VAL A 102 31.98 -12.42 -3.94
CA VAL A 102 32.69 -13.36 -3.07
C VAL A 102 32.17 -14.77 -3.29
N ARG A 103 33.03 -15.76 -3.04
CA ARG A 103 32.69 -17.18 -3.11
C ARG A 103 32.55 -17.70 -1.68
N LEU A 104 31.34 -18.09 -1.31
CA LEU A 104 31.06 -18.75 -0.04
C LEU A 104 31.25 -20.25 -0.25
N GLU A 105 32.27 -20.82 0.37
CA GLU A 105 32.60 -22.24 0.25
C GLU A 105 32.09 -22.98 1.48
N SER A 106 31.24 -23.99 1.27
CA SER A 106 30.76 -24.86 2.33
C SER A 106 30.11 -26.08 1.71
N GLU A 107 30.62 -27.27 2.03
CA GLU A 107 30.04 -28.54 1.59
C GLU A 107 28.69 -28.81 2.29
N GLU A 108 28.50 -28.31 3.51
CA GLU A 108 27.27 -28.48 4.29
C GLU A 108 26.14 -27.60 3.77
N TYR A 109 26.42 -26.32 3.52
CA TYR A 109 25.40 -25.35 3.09
C TYR A 109 25.18 -25.33 1.58
N PHE A 110 26.15 -25.79 0.77
CA PHE A 110 26.08 -25.80 -0.69
C PHE A 110 26.42 -27.20 -1.25
N PRO A 111 25.60 -28.23 -0.96
CA PRO A 111 25.93 -29.61 -1.29
C PRO A 111 26.01 -29.89 -2.80
N GLU A 112 25.32 -29.12 -3.65
CA GLU A 112 25.31 -29.36 -5.10
C GLU A 112 26.55 -28.80 -5.81
N THR A 113 26.95 -27.57 -5.48
CA THR A 113 28.04 -26.85 -6.17
C THR A 113 29.32 -26.74 -5.34
N GLY A 114 29.26 -27.05 -4.04
CA GLY A 114 30.35 -26.86 -3.05
C GLY A 114 30.61 -25.39 -2.68
N TYR A 115 30.05 -24.46 -3.46
CA TYR A 115 30.17 -23.03 -3.22
C TYR A 115 28.98 -22.25 -3.78
N ARG A 116 28.77 -21.06 -3.24
CA ARG A 116 27.82 -20.07 -3.73
C ARG A 116 28.52 -18.77 -4.07
N SER A 117 28.28 -18.24 -5.27
CA SER A 117 28.74 -16.90 -5.65
C SER A 117 27.70 -15.87 -5.21
N SER A 118 28.10 -14.96 -4.33
CA SER A 118 27.23 -13.89 -3.80
C SER A 118 27.99 -12.56 -3.75
N ARG A 119 27.36 -11.49 -3.27
CA ARG A 119 27.95 -10.15 -3.21
C ARG A 119 27.93 -9.59 -1.79
N ILE A 120 28.96 -8.84 -1.42
CA ILE A 120 28.97 -8.11 -0.15
C ILE A 120 27.99 -6.94 -0.24
N THR A 121 26.98 -6.91 0.62
CA THR A 121 25.97 -5.85 0.68
C THR A 121 26.25 -4.84 1.80
N LYS A 122 26.88 -5.28 2.89
CA LYS A 122 27.23 -4.42 4.02
C LYS A 122 28.55 -4.87 4.64
N ILE A 123 29.33 -3.89 5.12
CA ILE A 123 30.56 -4.10 5.89
C ILE A 123 30.46 -3.23 7.14
N THR A 124 30.64 -3.84 8.31
CA THR A 124 30.79 -3.12 9.58
C THR A 124 32.25 -3.27 10.01
N ARG A 125 32.96 -2.17 10.21
CA ARG A 125 34.37 -2.17 10.60
C ARG A 125 34.53 -1.63 12.01
N LYS A 126 35.41 -2.26 12.80
CA LYS A 126 35.78 -1.71 14.10
C LYS A 126 36.79 -0.57 13.91
N VAL A 127 36.61 0.52 14.66
CA VAL A 127 37.49 1.70 14.61
C VAL A 127 38.90 1.37 15.12
N ASN A 128 38.97 0.57 16.19
CA ASN A 128 40.23 0.21 16.83
C ASN A 128 41.03 -0.82 16.02
N GLN A 129 40.36 -1.63 15.20
CA GLN A 129 40.97 -2.72 14.44
C GLN A 129 40.30 -2.85 13.07
N PRO A 130 40.77 -2.10 12.07
CA PRO A 130 40.13 -2.07 10.75
C PRO A 130 40.10 -3.41 10.02
N GLY A 131 41.04 -4.32 10.28
CA GLY A 131 41.05 -5.67 9.69
C GLY A 131 39.95 -6.59 10.22
N GLU A 132 39.42 -6.31 11.42
CA GLU A 132 38.30 -7.07 11.99
C GLU A 132 36.98 -6.44 11.50
N MET A 133 36.35 -7.11 10.54
CA MET A 133 35.14 -6.65 9.88
C MET A 133 34.04 -7.70 9.99
N ASP A 134 32.81 -7.25 10.20
CA ASP A 134 31.63 -8.09 10.01
C ASP A 134 31.06 -7.81 8.62
N ILE A 135 30.97 -8.85 7.79
CA ILE A 135 30.46 -8.75 6.43
C ILE A 135 29.08 -9.40 6.31
N GLU A 136 28.17 -8.73 5.60
CA GLU A 136 26.90 -9.30 5.18
C GLU A 136 26.94 -9.53 3.66
N ILE A 137 26.56 -10.74 3.26
CA ILE A 137 26.65 -11.22 1.89
C ILE A 137 25.27 -11.69 1.45
N SER A 138 24.80 -11.18 0.32
CA SER A 138 23.51 -11.56 -0.28
C SER A 138 23.54 -11.31 -1.79
N ASP A 139 22.58 -11.86 -2.52
CA ASP A 139 22.41 -11.61 -3.96
C ASP A 139 21.32 -10.56 -4.23
N ALA A 140 20.33 -10.47 -3.33
CA ALA A 140 19.31 -9.43 -3.37
C ALA A 140 19.85 -8.10 -2.80
N LEU A 141 19.68 -7.03 -3.57
CA LEU A 141 19.77 -5.68 -3.01
C LEU A 141 18.54 -5.46 -2.14
N HIS A 142 18.73 -5.21 -0.85
CA HIS A 142 17.62 -4.90 0.05
C HIS A 142 16.97 -3.57 -0.38
N SER A 143 15.94 -3.63 -1.24
CA SER A 143 15.24 -2.43 -1.74
C SER A 143 14.52 -1.68 -0.62
N GLY A 144 14.14 -2.38 0.45
CA GLY A 144 13.35 -1.82 1.56
C GLY A 144 13.99 -0.65 2.31
N ALA A 145 15.32 -0.50 2.30
CA ALA A 145 15.96 0.68 2.90
C ALA A 145 15.84 1.92 2.00
N PHE A 146 15.99 1.75 0.68
CA PHE A 146 15.84 2.84 -0.29
C PHE A 146 14.37 3.20 -0.51
N GLU A 147 13.46 2.22 -0.50
CA GLU A 147 12.02 2.44 -0.57
C GLU A 147 11.53 3.26 0.63
N ARG A 148 11.92 2.93 1.87
CA ARG A 148 11.56 3.75 3.05
C ARG A 148 12.06 5.20 2.95
N VAL A 149 13.26 5.40 2.41
CA VAL A 149 13.79 6.75 2.18
C VAL A 149 12.94 7.47 1.12
N ASN A 150 12.57 6.80 0.04
CA ASN A 150 11.72 7.38 -0.99
C ASN A 150 10.30 7.70 -0.47
N ASP A 151 9.71 6.81 0.33
CA ASP A 151 8.41 6.99 0.95
C ASP A 151 8.40 8.18 1.91
N SER A 152 9.43 8.30 2.75
CA SER A 152 9.57 9.45 3.66
C SER A 152 9.75 10.78 2.93
N ILE A 153 10.42 10.78 1.76
CA ILE A 153 10.51 11.97 0.89
C ILE A 153 9.15 12.31 0.27
N GLY A 154 8.40 11.29 -0.18
CA GLY A 154 7.04 11.45 -0.68
C GLY A 154 6.10 12.04 0.36
N GLU A 155 6.16 11.52 1.59
CA GLU A 155 5.38 12.00 2.73
C GLU A 155 5.75 13.45 3.10
N LEU A 156 7.04 13.79 3.17
CA LEU A 156 7.49 15.17 3.40
C LEU A 156 7.03 16.13 2.30
N LYS A 157 7.07 15.71 1.03
CA LYS A 157 6.57 16.49 -0.10
C LYS A 157 5.07 16.73 0.01
N ASN A 158 4.31 15.72 0.42
CA ASN A 158 2.87 15.85 0.62
C ASN A 158 2.53 16.71 1.84
N TYR A 159 3.31 16.61 2.93
CA TYR A 159 3.16 17.46 4.11
C TYR A 159 3.50 18.93 3.84
N THR A 160 4.55 19.19 3.06
CA THR A 160 4.89 20.56 2.65
C THR A 160 3.90 21.13 1.65
N LYS A 161 3.39 20.32 0.72
CA LYS A 161 2.33 20.70 -0.21
C LYS A 161 1.02 20.99 0.51
N SER A 162 0.59 20.15 1.44
CA SER A 162 -0.63 20.37 2.24
C SER A 162 -0.53 21.60 3.14
N LYS A 163 0.67 21.94 3.62
CA LYS A 163 0.90 23.16 4.41
C LYS A 163 0.99 24.42 3.53
N ALA A 164 1.48 24.29 2.30
CA ALA A 164 1.49 25.35 1.30
C ALA A 164 0.10 25.60 0.68
N GLU A 165 -0.74 24.57 0.58
CA GLU A 165 -2.11 24.65 0.06
C GLU A 165 -3.15 24.96 1.17
N GLY A 166 -2.89 24.55 2.42
CA GLY A 166 -3.79 24.75 3.57
C GLY A 166 -3.57 26.06 4.33
N ALA A 167 -2.41 26.69 4.20
CA ALA A 167 -2.27 28.10 4.52
C ALA A 167 -2.66 28.87 3.27
N ALA A 168 -3.81 29.56 3.30
CA ALA A 168 -4.10 30.62 2.35
C ALA A 168 -2.94 31.63 2.46
N LEU A 169 -1.92 31.46 1.63
CA LEU A 169 -0.77 32.34 1.59
C LEU A 169 -1.34 33.74 1.32
N PRO A 170 -1.04 34.73 2.17
CA PRO A 170 -1.54 36.08 1.98
C PRO A 170 -1.12 36.54 0.59
N ASP A 171 -2.06 37.11 -0.17
CA ASP A 171 -1.79 37.59 -1.52
C ASP A 171 -0.79 38.76 -1.45
N ILE A 172 0.42 38.55 -1.98
CA ILE A 172 1.52 39.52 -1.93
C ILE A 172 1.51 40.35 -3.20
N ILE A 173 0.91 41.53 -3.14
CA ILE A 173 0.94 42.52 -4.23
C ILE A 173 2.33 43.17 -4.26
N ARG A 174 3.04 43.05 -5.39
CA ARG A 174 4.37 43.66 -5.58
C ARG A 174 4.26 45.06 -6.19
N SER A 175 5.30 45.88 -6.02
CA SER A 175 5.43 47.12 -6.80
C SER A 175 5.43 46.77 -8.29
N TRP A 176 4.60 47.48 -9.07
CA TRP A 176 4.29 47.26 -10.50
C TRP A 176 3.22 46.22 -10.85
N ASP A 177 2.60 45.58 -9.86
CA ASP A 177 1.40 44.77 -10.09
C ASP A 177 0.14 45.64 -10.26
N LYS A 178 -0.79 45.21 -11.10
CA LYS A 178 -2.06 45.91 -11.39
C LYS A 178 -3.25 45.34 -10.61
N THR A 179 -3.03 44.33 -9.77
CA THR A 179 -4.04 43.77 -8.86
C THR A 179 -4.56 44.84 -7.90
N LEU A 180 -5.89 44.96 -7.79
CA LEU A 180 -6.53 45.90 -6.89
C LEU A 180 -6.38 45.41 -5.43
N PRO A 181 -6.06 46.30 -4.47
CA PRO A 181 -6.02 45.92 -3.06
C PRO A 181 -7.39 45.40 -2.61
N THR A 182 -7.39 44.38 -1.74
CA THR A 182 -8.59 43.77 -1.16
C THR A 182 -8.54 43.84 0.38
N ASP A 183 -9.69 43.78 1.05
CA ASP A 183 -9.80 43.86 2.51
C ASP A 183 -9.36 42.59 3.26
N ASN A 184 -9.10 41.50 2.53
CA ASN A 184 -8.72 40.19 3.08
C ASN A 184 -7.21 40.02 3.30
N ASN A 185 -6.39 41.04 3.00
CA ASN A 185 -4.93 40.96 3.14
C ASN A 185 -4.49 41.20 4.60
N LEU A 186 -3.31 40.67 4.96
CA LEU A 186 -2.70 40.68 6.30
C LEU A 186 -2.62 42.07 6.96
N PHE A 187 -2.63 43.11 6.13
CA PHE A 187 -2.87 44.50 6.52
C PHE A 187 -3.91 45.04 5.53
N SER A 188 -5.14 45.36 5.99
CA SER A 188 -6.25 45.82 5.13
C SER A 188 -5.80 47.03 4.29
N ALA A 189 -5.34 46.74 3.08
CA ALA A 189 -4.63 47.70 2.24
C ALA A 189 -5.58 48.75 1.69
N ARG A 190 -6.84 48.39 1.43
CA ARG A 190 -7.91 49.32 1.08
C ARG A 190 -8.22 50.30 2.20
N ARG A 191 -8.33 49.83 3.45
CA ARG A 191 -8.51 50.72 4.60
C ARG A 191 -7.34 51.67 4.76
N SER A 192 -6.11 51.17 4.66
CA SER A 192 -4.91 52.01 4.75
C SER A 192 -4.83 53.06 3.64
N GLN A 193 -5.17 52.71 2.40
CA GLN A 193 -5.28 53.68 1.31
C GLN A 193 -6.37 54.73 1.58
N ALA A 194 -7.55 54.31 2.04
CA ALA A 194 -8.65 55.22 2.34
C ALA A 194 -8.29 56.20 3.47
N GLU A 195 -7.65 55.72 4.54
CA GLU A 195 -7.15 56.54 5.64
C GLU A 195 -6.05 57.51 5.17
N HIS A 196 -5.10 57.06 4.35
CA HIS A 196 -4.05 57.91 3.78
C HIS A 196 -4.61 59.01 2.87
N ILE A 197 -5.58 58.69 2.01
CA ILE A 197 -6.24 59.67 1.15
C ILE A 197 -7.04 60.68 1.99
N ARG A 198 -7.66 60.23 3.08
CA ARG A 198 -8.44 61.08 3.98
C ARG A 198 -7.57 62.04 4.78
N GLN A 199 -6.36 61.66 5.17
CA GLN A 199 -5.42 62.56 5.87
C GLN A 199 -4.90 63.71 5.01
N LYS A 200 -4.95 63.61 3.67
CA LYS A 200 -4.58 64.72 2.77
C LYS A 200 -5.70 65.75 2.56
N LYS A 201 -6.86 65.56 3.21
CA LYS A 201 -8.05 66.42 3.06
C LYS A 201 -8.25 67.44 4.18
N GLU A 202 -7.28 67.59 5.07
CA GLU A 202 -7.11 68.72 6.01
C GLU A 202 -5.86 69.51 5.64
#